data_AF-A0A453M464-F1
#
_entry.id   AF-A0A453M464-F1
#
_cell.length_a   1.000
_cell.length_b   1.000
_cell.length_c   1.000
_cell.angle_alpha   90.00
_cell.angle_beta   90.00
_cell.angle_gamma   90.00
#
_symmetry.space_group_name_H-M   'P 1'
#
loop_
_entity.id
_entity.type
_entity.pdbx_description
1 polymer ?
#
loop_
_entity_poly.entity_id
_entity_poly.type
_entity_poly.pdbx_seq_one_letter_code
_entity_poly.pdbx_strand_id
1 'polypeptide(L)'
;MVSINPESRSRAVNREVLSELIKLHGKTSLGGKLPAYDGRKSLYTAGSLSFESEEFSVTLVDPEKKDKEKAEREYKITIRIAGRTDLYHLQQFLKGRQRDMPQETIQVLDVVLRESPSWNYVTVSRSFFSTTFGHRGDIGEGLECWRGYYQSLRPTQMGLSLNIDISATSFFKPVTVVQFVLEFLNLRDASRPLTDRDRVKIKKALRGVRVETNHQEDQIRRYKITGITSVPMSQLIFPVDERGTRMSVVQYFMQRYKYNLQYTSWPCLQSGSDARPVYLPMEACKIVEGQRYSLRN
;
A
#
# COMPACT_ATOMS: atom_id res chain seq x y z
N MET A 1 3.47 10.14 21.52
CA MET A 1 2.20 9.84 20.82
C MET A 1 2.05 10.79 19.65
N VAL A 2 1.57 10.28 18.52
CA VAL A 2 1.33 11.04 17.28
C VAL A 2 -0.15 10.94 16.92
N SER A 3 -0.74 12.08 16.55
CA SER A 3 -2.06 12.17 15.92
C SER A 3 -1.92 12.82 14.55
N ILE A 4 -2.60 12.30 13.53
CA ILE A 4 -2.59 12.82 12.16
C ILE A 4 -4.03 13.09 11.74
N ASN A 5 -4.32 14.30 11.29
CA ASN A 5 -5.61 14.71 10.75
C ASN A 5 -5.43 15.23 9.32
N PRO A 6 -6.15 14.70 8.31
CA PRO A 6 -7.17 13.65 8.39
C PRO A 6 -6.61 12.27 8.73
N GLU A 7 -7.34 11.50 9.53
CA GLU A 7 -6.90 10.17 9.95
C GLU A 7 -6.85 9.22 8.74
N SER A 8 -5.69 8.58 8.52
CA SER A 8 -5.50 7.62 7.43
C SER A 8 -5.31 6.20 7.99
N ARG A 9 -6.03 5.25 7.38
CA ARG A 9 -5.89 3.82 7.68
C ARG A 9 -4.60 3.22 7.09
N SER A 10 -3.95 3.92 6.16
CA SER A 10 -2.73 3.45 5.49
C SER A 10 -1.49 3.84 6.27
N ARG A 11 -0.78 2.82 6.80
CA ARG A 11 0.52 3.03 7.47
C ARG A 11 1.55 3.68 6.55
N ALA A 12 1.53 3.36 5.25
CA ALA A 12 2.45 3.93 4.27
C ALA A 12 2.25 5.45 4.15
N VAL A 13 0.99 5.90 4.04
CA VAL A 13 0.66 7.34 3.98
C VAL A 13 1.08 8.04 5.28
N ASN A 14 0.79 7.45 6.44
CA ASN A 14 1.19 8.04 7.72
C ASN A 14 2.72 8.18 7.83
N ARG A 15 3.47 7.20 7.32
CA ARG A 15 4.93 7.25 7.26
C ARG A 15 5.42 8.36 6.32
N GLU A 16 4.83 8.51 5.13
CA GLU A 16 5.15 9.62 4.21
C GLU A 16 4.87 10.99 4.85
N VAL A 17 3.72 11.15 5.50
CA VAL A 17 3.36 12.37 6.24
C VAL A 17 4.42 12.71 7.28
N LEU A 18 4.86 11.74 8.09
CA LEU A 18 5.93 11.98 9.06
C LEU A 18 7.30 12.18 8.42
N SER A 19 7.60 11.53 7.29
CA SER A 19 8.85 11.78 6.57
C SER A 19 8.94 13.24 6.14
N GLU A 20 7.83 13.81 5.64
CA GLU A 20 7.79 15.22 5.27
C GLU A 20 7.94 16.15 6.48
N LEU A 21 7.30 15.83 7.60
CA LEU A 21 7.52 16.54 8.87
C LEU A 21 9.00 16.50 9.29
N ILE A 22 9.65 15.34 9.20
CA ILE A 22 11.06 15.18 9.59
C ILE A 22 11.97 15.98 8.64
N LYS A 23 11.65 16.07 7.35
CA LYS A 23 12.41 16.92 6.41
C LYS A 23 12.31 18.39 6.79
N LEU A 24 11.11 18.89 7.09
CA LEU A 24 10.85 20.30 7.36
C LEU A 24 11.30 20.73 8.77
N HIS A 25 11.02 19.90 9.78
CA HIS A 25 11.20 20.23 11.21
C HIS A 25 12.26 19.39 11.92
N GLY A 26 12.98 18.54 11.20
CA GLY A 26 13.98 17.61 11.75
C GLY A 26 15.13 18.31 12.47
N LYS A 27 15.69 19.36 11.88
CA LYS A 27 16.81 20.12 12.47
C LYS A 27 16.34 21.15 13.50
N THR A 28 15.10 21.62 13.40
CA THR A 28 14.53 22.66 14.25
C THR A 28 13.79 22.04 15.44
N SER A 29 12.47 21.86 15.39
CA SER A 29 11.66 21.39 16.53
C SER A 29 12.07 19.99 17.01
N LEU A 30 12.51 19.09 16.13
CA LEU A 30 12.99 17.75 16.53
C LEU A 30 14.45 17.74 17.03
N GLY A 31 15.18 18.86 16.90
CA GLY A 31 16.54 19.03 17.41
C GLY A 31 17.56 18.05 16.83
N GLY A 32 17.42 17.69 15.55
CA GLY A 32 18.29 16.76 14.83
C GLY A 32 18.09 15.28 15.19
N LYS A 33 17.08 14.95 15.99
CA LYS A 33 16.80 13.56 16.39
C LYS A 33 16.21 12.77 15.23
N LEU A 34 16.54 11.47 15.17
CA LEU A 34 15.99 10.52 14.21
C LEU A 34 14.87 9.70 14.88
N PRO A 35 13.60 10.02 14.64
CA PRO A 35 12.51 9.30 15.28
C PRO A 35 12.22 7.96 14.61
N ALA A 36 11.85 6.95 15.39
CA ALA A 36 11.27 5.70 14.91
C ALA A 36 9.75 5.72 15.07
N TYR A 37 9.01 5.35 14.04
CA TYR A 37 7.56 5.45 14.01
C TYR A 37 6.92 4.09 13.73
N ASP A 38 5.81 3.77 14.38
CA ASP A 38 5.10 2.50 14.16
C ASP A 38 4.16 2.53 12.93
N GLY A 39 4.01 3.68 12.27
CA GLY A 39 3.06 3.88 11.18
C GLY A 39 1.63 4.24 11.66
N ARG A 40 1.42 4.41 12.97
CA ARG A 40 0.12 4.71 13.58
C ARG A 40 0.22 5.85 14.61
N LYS A 41 0.39 5.53 15.90
CA LYS A 41 0.25 6.52 17.00
C LYS A 41 1.51 6.64 17.86
N SER A 42 2.52 5.81 17.62
CA SER A 42 3.70 5.73 18.48
C SER A 42 4.96 6.15 17.73
N LEU A 43 5.61 7.17 18.26
CA LEU A 43 6.87 7.75 17.78
C LEU A 43 7.86 7.77 18.95
N TYR A 44 9.08 7.34 18.69
CA TYR A 44 10.13 7.20 19.70
C TYR A 44 11.38 7.95 19.25
N THR A 45 12.06 8.61 20.19
CA THR A 45 13.31 9.34 19.94
C THR A 45 14.36 8.95 20.96
N ALA A 46 15.64 8.99 20.56
CA ALA A 46 16.74 8.93 21.50
C ALA A 46 16.86 10.29 22.23
N GLY A 47 16.40 10.33 23.48
CA GLY A 47 16.33 11.55 24.29
C GLY A 47 15.03 12.34 24.11
N SER A 48 14.79 13.28 25.04
CA SER A 48 13.57 14.09 25.06
C SER A 48 13.53 15.10 23.92
N LEU A 49 12.33 15.37 23.40
CA LEU A 49 12.06 16.54 22.57
C LEU A 49 12.09 17.81 23.44
N SER A 50 12.28 18.97 22.82
CA SER A 50 12.29 20.29 23.51
C SER A 50 10.89 20.79 23.88
N PHE A 51 9.85 20.01 23.58
CA PHE A 51 8.45 20.32 23.81
C PHE A 51 7.72 19.12 24.42
N GLU A 52 6.70 19.40 25.24
CA GLU A 52 5.78 18.36 25.77
C GLU A 52 4.67 18.04 24.77
N SER A 53 4.21 19.03 24.00
CA SER A 53 3.23 18.88 22.93
C SER A 53 3.41 19.98 21.89
N GLU A 54 3.45 19.64 20.61
CA GLU A 54 3.57 20.59 19.50
C GLU A 54 2.71 20.12 18.31
N GLU A 55 2.14 21.07 17.57
CA GLU A 55 1.36 20.83 16.36
C GLU A 55 2.12 21.33 15.14
N PHE A 56 2.12 20.53 14.08
CA PHE A 56 2.77 20.79 12.81
C PHE A 56 1.75 20.69 11.68
N SER A 57 1.91 21.51 10.64
CA SER A 57 1.20 21.36 9.38
C SER A 57 2.20 20.93 8.30
N VAL A 58 1.88 19.87 7.56
CA VAL A 58 2.64 19.46 6.38
C VAL A 58 1.70 19.25 5.20
N THR A 59 2.16 19.59 4.02
CA THR A 59 1.40 19.38 2.78
C THR A 59 2.04 18.26 1.99
N LEU A 60 1.29 17.20 1.71
CA LEU A 60 1.70 16.20 0.74
C LEU A 60 1.08 16.52 -0.62
N VAL A 61 1.91 16.53 -1.65
CA VAL A 61 1.47 16.60 -3.03
C VAL A 61 1.24 15.18 -3.53
N ASP A 62 0.00 14.84 -3.87
CA ASP A 62 -0.35 13.60 -4.55
C ASP A 62 0.04 13.73 -6.04
N PRO A 63 1.13 13.08 -6.49
CA PRO A 63 1.59 13.22 -7.86
C PRO A 63 0.57 12.67 -8.88
N GLU A 64 -0.42 11.89 -8.44
CA GLU A 64 -1.42 11.27 -9.30
C GLU A 64 -2.63 12.19 -9.58
N LYS A 65 -2.72 13.38 -8.95
CA LYS A 65 -3.79 14.37 -9.16
C LYS A 65 -3.21 15.68 -9.72
N LYS A 66 -3.71 16.15 -10.87
CA LYS A 66 -3.25 17.40 -11.52
C LYS A 66 -4.06 18.65 -11.13
N ASP A 67 -5.22 18.53 -10.52
CA ASP A 67 -5.92 19.70 -9.94
C ASP A 67 -5.08 20.18 -8.76
N LYS A 68 -4.38 21.32 -8.88
CA LYS A 68 -3.46 21.85 -7.83
C LYS A 68 -4.14 21.92 -6.45
N GLU A 69 -5.41 22.29 -6.39
CA GLU A 69 -6.19 22.33 -5.14
C GLU A 69 -6.61 20.94 -4.60
N LYS A 70 -6.64 19.89 -5.43
CA LYS A 70 -6.95 18.50 -4.99
C LYS A 70 -5.71 17.61 -4.85
N ALA A 71 -4.57 18.07 -5.36
CA ALA A 71 -3.29 17.39 -5.31
C ALA A 71 -2.59 17.63 -3.97
N GLU A 72 -2.68 18.86 -3.46
CA GLU A 72 -2.14 19.22 -2.17
C GLU A 72 -3.12 18.82 -1.07
N ARG A 73 -2.65 17.97 -0.16
CA ARG A 73 -3.39 17.60 1.03
C ARG A 73 -2.61 18.02 2.26
N GLU A 74 -3.17 18.98 2.97
CA GLU A 74 -2.65 19.40 4.27
C GLU A 74 -2.97 18.33 5.33
N TYR A 75 -1.97 18.02 6.14
CA TYR A 75 -2.07 17.17 7.31
C TYR A 75 -1.62 17.95 8.53
N LYS A 76 -2.48 17.97 9.56
CA LYS A 76 -2.13 18.46 10.89
C LYS A 76 -1.64 17.29 11.73
N ILE A 77 -0.44 17.45 12.28
CA ILE A 77 0.24 16.42 13.06
C ILE A 77 0.50 16.96 14.45
N THR A 78 -0.05 16.29 15.46
CA THR A 78 0.24 16.61 16.86
C THR A 78 1.19 15.57 17.42
N ILE A 79 2.34 16.01 17.93
CA ILE A 79 3.29 15.16 18.66
C ILE A 79 3.24 15.54 20.12
N ARG A 80 2.91 14.59 20.99
CA ARG A 80 2.84 14.76 22.45
C ARG A 80 3.67 13.71 23.18
N ILE A 81 4.42 14.10 24.20
CA ILE A 81 5.10 13.19 25.11
C ILE A 81 4.03 12.40 25.89
N ALA A 82 4.05 11.07 25.72
CA ALA A 82 3.08 10.17 26.35
C ALA A 82 3.68 9.37 27.50
N GLY A 83 5.01 9.28 27.58
CA GLY A 83 5.72 8.50 28.58
C GLY A 83 7.20 8.46 28.26
N ARG A 84 8.00 8.02 29.23
CA ARG A 84 9.43 7.78 29.09
C ARG A 84 9.69 6.31 29.33
N THR A 85 10.39 5.68 28.40
CA THR A 85 10.72 4.26 28.48
C THR A 85 11.88 4.05 29.45
N ASP A 86 11.72 3.12 30.38
CA ASP A 86 12.76 2.78 31.36
C ASP A 86 13.65 1.64 30.82
N LEU A 87 14.85 2.01 30.35
CA LEU A 87 15.89 1.06 29.96
C LEU A 87 16.60 0.42 31.15
N TYR A 88 16.60 1.07 32.32
CA TYR A 88 17.20 0.51 33.53
C TYR A 88 16.38 -0.68 34.03
N HIS A 89 15.04 -0.57 34.04
CA HIS A 89 14.14 -1.69 34.31
C HIS A 89 14.42 -2.88 33.39
N LEU A 90 14.55 -2.63 32.08
CA LEU A 90 14.96 -3.69 31.14
C LEU A 90 16.30 -4.32 31.52
N GLN A 91 17.31 -3.54 31.87
CA GLN A 91 18.61 -4.08 32.31
C GLN A 91 18.49 -4.93 33.59
N GLN A 92 17.70 -4.51 34.57
CA GLN A 92 17.50 -5.29 35.80
C GLN A 92 16.71 -6.58 35.53
N PHE A 93 15.70 -6.52 34.66
CA PHE A 93 14.94 -7.70 34.21
C PHE A 93 15.87 -8.71 33.52
N LEU A 94 16.72 -8.28 32.58
CA LEU A 94 17.67 -9.16 31.89
C LEU A 94 18.73 -9.75 32.83
N LYS A 95 19.09 -9.06 33.92
CA LYS A 95 19.98 -9.56 34.98
C LYS A 95 19.28 -10.48 35.99
N GLY A 96 17.98 -10.76 35.83
CA GLY A 96 17.19 -11.56 36.76
C GLY A 96 16.90 -10.88 38.10
N ARG A 97 17.13 -9.57 38.21
CA ARG A 97 16.92 -8.79 39.45
C ARG A 97 15.50 -8.27 39.58
N GLN A 98 14.79 -8.12 38.45
CA GLN A 98 13.35 -7.85 38.40
C GLN A 98 12.63 -8.98 37.66
N ARG A 99 11.42 -9.32 38.10
CA ARG A 99 10.63 -10.43 37.54
C ARG A 99 9.62 -9.98 36.50
N ASP A 100 9.13 -8.74 36.63
CA ASP A 100 8.15 -8.15 35.74
C ASP A 100 8.80 -7.74 34.42
N MET A 101 8.23 -8.23 33.31
CA MET A 101 8.77 -8.02 31.97
C MET A 101 8.38 -6.63 31.45
N PRO A 102 9.35 -5.77 31.08
CA PRO A 102 9.07 -4.44 30.55
C PRO A 102 8.64 -4.51 29.08
N GLN A 103 7.38 -4.92 28.85
CA GLN A 103 6.80 -5.11 27.52
C GLN A 103 6.87 -3.85 26.66
N GLU A 104 6.59 -2.69 27.25
CA GLU A 104 6.62 -1.41 26.56
C GLU A 104 8.01 -1.10 26.02
N THR A 105 9.06 -1.29 26.84
CA THR A 105 10.45 -1.08 26.44
C THR A 105 10.87 -2.02 25.32
N ILE A 106 10.49 -3.31 25.40
CA ILE A 106 10.76 -4.28 24.34
C ILE A 106 10.03 -3.91 23.05
N GLN A 107 8.79 -3.42 23.15
CA GLN A 107 8.02 -2.95 22.00
C GLN A 107 8.66 -1.71 21.34
N VAL A 108 9.17 -0.76 22.13
CA VAL A 108 9.91 0.40 21.60
C VAL A 108 11.10 -0.06 20.76
N LEU A 109 11.91 -0.98 21.31
CA LEU A 109 13.07 -1.52 20.62
C LEU A 109 12.68 -2.32 19.36
N ASP A 110 11.58 -3.07 19.39
CA ASP A 110 11.04 -3.75 18.21
C ASP A 110 10.64 -2.75 17.10
N VAL A 111 10.00 -1.62 17.46
CA VAL A 111 9.66 -0.56 16.49
C VAL A 111 10.91 0.07 15.90
N VAL A 112 11.91 0.39 16.74
CA VAL A 112 13.19 0.97 16.29
C VAL A 112 13.90 0.05 15.30
N LEU A 113 14.04 -1.24 15.61
CA LEU A 113 14.68 -2.22 14.73
C LEU A 113 13.93 -2.44 13.41
N ARG A 114 12.66 -2.07 13.36
CA ARG A 114 11.80 -2.23 12.18
C ARG A 114 11.63 -0.95 11.38
N GLU A 115 12.17 0.18 11.83
CA GLU A 115 12.01 1.47 11.15
C GLU A 115 12.58 1.42 9.72
N SER A 116 13.87 1.10 9.58
CA SER A 116 14.52 1.04 8.27
C SER A 116 13.91 -0.04 7.34
N PRO A 117 13.73 -1.31 7.77
CA PRO A 117 13.08 -2.33 6.95
C PRO A 117 11.66 -1.97 6.49
N SER A 118 10.91 -1.20 7.29
CA SER A 118 9.54 -0.78 6.93
C SER A 118 9.50 0.23 5.79
N TRP A 119 10.60 0.94 5.53
CA TRP A 119 10.75 1.85 4.39
C TRP A 119 11.25 1.14 3.14
N ASN A 120 12.16 0.18 3.32
CA ASN A 120 12.87 -0.43 2.21
C ASN A 120 12.13 -1.64 1.60
N TYR A 121 11.23 -2.27 2.37
CA TYR A 121 10.62 -3.55 1.99
C TYR A 121 9.12 -3.57 2.18
N VAL A 122 8.45 -4.46 1.45
CA VAL A 122 7.01 -4.69 1.66
C VAL A 122 6.81 -5.35 3.01
N THR A 123 6.20 -4.62 3.92
CA THR A 123 5.94 -5.09 5.28
C THR A 123 4.60 -5.82 5.35
N VAL A 124 4.63 -7.07 5.78
CA VAL A 124 3.42 -7.83 6.11
C VAL A 124 3.52 -8.41 7.52
N SER A 125 2.66 -7.93 8.42
CA SER A 125 2.73 -8.24 9.84
C SER A 125 4.10 -7.90 10.45
N ARG A 126 4.93 -8.90 10.78
CA ARG A 126 6.29 -8.79 11.32
C ARG A 126 7.37 -9.25 10.33
N SER A 127 7.00 -9.40 9.07
CA SER A 127 7.89 -9.90 8.03
C SER A 127 8.07 -8.87 6.92
N PHE A 128 9.23 -8.91 6.30
CA PHE A 128 9.66 -7.97 5.26
C PHE A 128 10.00 -8.74 4.00
N PHE A 129 9.42 -8.35 2.86
CA PHE A 129 9.55 -9.03 1.58
C PHE A 129 10.12 -8.09 0.53
N SER A 130 11.00 -8.62 -0.33
CA SER A 130 11.63 -7.88 -1.41
C SER A 130 11.96 -8.80 -2.59
N THR A 131 11.89 -8.24 -3.79
CA THR A 131 12.38 -8.88 -5.02
C THR A 131 13.91 -8.93 -5.08
N THR A 132 14.60 -8.20 -4.20
CA THR A 132 16.07 -8.23 -4.08
C THR A 132 16.57 -9.38 -3.20
N PHE A 133 15.70 -10.07 -2.46
CA PHE A 133 16.08 -11.18 -1.56
C PHE A 133 16.20 -12.54 -2.26
N GLY A 134 16.23 -12.55 -3.60
CA GLY A 134 16.42 -13.73 -4.43
C GLY A 134 15.51 -13.72 -5.66
N HIS A 135 15.53 -14.83 -6.40
CA HIS A 135 14.74 -14.98 -7.61
C HIS A 135 13.23 -14.92 -7.31
N ARG A 136 12.50 -14.22 -8.19
CA ARG A 136 11.04 -14.27 -8.24
C ARG A 136 10.63 -15.65 -8.72
N GLY A 137 10.04 -16.46 -7.84
CA GLY A 137 9.52 -17.76 -8.25
C GLY A 137 8.15 -17.59 -8.88
N ASP A 138 7.99 -17.88 -10.17
CA ASP A 138 6.66 -18.00 -10.77
C ASP A 138 5.93 -19.17 -10.11
N ILE A 139 4.75 -18.91 -9.54
CA ILE A 139 3.92 -19.93 -8.88
C ILE A 139 2.61 -20.18 -9.63
N GLY A 140 2.47 -19.65 -10.86
CA GLY A 140 1.29 -19.77 -11.69
C GLY A 140 0.20 -18.75 -11.34
N GLU A 141 -0.90 -18.79 -12.11
CA GLU A 141 -2.11 -18.00 -11.86
C GLU A 141 -1.89 -16.47 -11.77
N GLY A 142 -0.88 -15.94 -12.46
CA GLY A 142 -0.52 -14.52 -12.38
C GLY A 142 0.13 -14.11 -11.07
N LEU A 143 0.67 -15.07 -10.31
CA LEU A 143 1.30 -14.86 -9.00
C LEU A 143 2.80 -15.20 -9.03
N GLU A 144 3.56 -14.50 -8.19
CA GLU A 144 4.97 -14.77 -7.95
C GLU A 144 5.25 -14.88 -6.44
N CYS A 145 6.22 -15.72 -6.08
CA CYS A 145 6.68 -15.90 -4.72
C CYS A 145 7.82 -14.91 -4.43
N TRP A 146 7.65 -14.08 -3.40
CA TRP A 146 8.73 -13.22 -2.90
C TRP A 146 9.31 -13.82 -1.64
N ARG A 147 10.64 -13.73 -1.53
CA ARG A 147 11.37 -14.09 -0.31
C ARG A 147 11.40 -12.90 0.64
N GLY A 148 11.58 -13.21 1.91
CA GLY A 148 11.57 -12.27 3.00
C GLY A 148 12.12 -12.89 4.27
N TYR A 149 12.00 -12.14 5.34
CA TYR A 149 12.33 -12.63 6.67
C TYR A 149 11.33 -12.12 7.69
N TYR A 150 11.02 -12.95 8.68
CA TYR A 150 10.36 -12.58 9.91
C TYR A 150 11.38 -11.92 10.85
N GLN A 151 10.95 -10.92 11.60
CA GLN A 151 11.77 -10.25 12.61
C GLN A 151 10.95 -10.05 13.89
N SER A 152 11.48 -10.45 15.03
CA SER A 152 10.95 -10.05 16.34
C SER A 152 12.02 -9.99 17.40
N LEU A 153 11.99 -8.96 18.25
CA LEU A 153 12.83 -8.90 19.44
C LEU A 153 12.22 -9.74 20.57
N ARG A 154 13.03 -10.60 21.21
CA ARG A 154 12.58 -11.49 22.30
C ARG A 154 13.54 -11.43 23.49
N PRO A 155 13.04 -11.32 24.73
CA PRO A 155 13.88 -11.55 25.91
C PRO A 155 14.16 -13.04 26.08
N THR A 156 15.40 -13.38 26.39
CA THR A 156 15.88 -14.73 26.68
C THR A 156 16.75 -14.71 27.95
N GLN A 157 17.11 -15.89 28.47
CA GLN A 157 18.05 -15.99 29.58
C GLN A 157 19.45 -15.42 29.27
N MET A 158 19.82 -15.33 27.98
CA MET A 158 21.09 -14.75 27.54
C MET A 158 21.01 -13.25 27.22
N GLY A 159 19.85 -12.61 27.44
CA GLY A 159 19.61 -11.22 27.09
C GLY A 159 18.54 -11.05 26.01
N LEU A 160 18.51 -9.88 25.37
CA LEU A 160 17.64 -9.64 24.23
C LEU A 160 18.19 -10.32 22.98
N SER A 161 17.35 -11.09 22.29
CA SER A 161 17.70 -11.80 21.07
C SER A 161 16.78 -11.37 19.94
N LEU A 162 17.36 -11.08 18.78
CA LEU A 162 16.61 -10.81 17.56
C LEU A 162 16.31 -12.14 16.87
N ASN A 163 15.05 -12.56 16.92
CA ASN A 163 14.60 -13.74 16.20
C ASN A 163 14.39 -13.37 14.72
N ILE A 164 15.14 -14.03 13.84
CA ILE A 164 15.06 -13.90 12.39
C ILE A 164 14.80 -15.28 11.80
N ASP A 165 13.76 -15.38 10.97
CA ASP A 165 13.40 -16.61 10.26
C ASP A 165 13.11 -16.31 8.79
N ILE A 166 13.43 -17.24 7.90
CA ILE A 166 13.18 -17.11 6.46
C ILE A 166 11.67 -17.16 6.23
N SER A 167 11.18 -16.26 5.39
CA SER A 167 9.77 -16.22 5.00
C SER A 167 9.62 -16.16 3.49
N ALA A 168 8.53 -16.73 2.98
CA ALA A 168 8.15 -16.65 1.58
C ALA A 168 6.63 -16.50 1.48
N THR A 169 6.14 -15.64 0.60
CA THR A 169 4.70 -15.47 0.39
C THR A 169 4.38 -15.02 -1.03
N SER A 170 3.12 -15.17 -1.43
CA SER A 170 2.64 -14.89 -2.78
C SER A 170 2.29 -13.43 -2.99
N PHE A 171 2.70 -12.90 -4.13
CA PHE A 171 2.45 -11.54 -4.62
C PHE A 171 1.85 -11.60 -6.02
N PHE A 172 1.07 -10.59 -6.39
CA PHE A 172 0.64 -10.44 -7.78
C PHE A 172 1.84 -10.08 -8.66
N LYS A 173 1.95 -10.73 -9.83
CA LYS A 173 2.93 -10.32 -10.84
C LYS A 173 2.61 -8.91 -11.35
N PRO A 174 3.62 -8.06 -11.61
CA PRO A 174 3.41 -6.72 -12.16
C PRO A 174 3.17 -6.75 -13.68
N VAL A 175 2.16 -7.50 -14.12
CA VAL A 175 1.78 -7.71 -15.53
C VAL A 175 0.52 -6.92 -15.91
N THR A 176 0.19 -6.87 -17.21
CA THR A 176 -1.10 -6.31 -17.64
C THR A 176 -2.25 -7.14 -17.06
N VAL A 177 -3.39 -6.50 -16.82
CA VAL A 177 -4.54 -7.22 -16.26
C VAL A 177 -5.06 -8.28 -17.23
N VAL A 178 -4.94 -8.05 -18.54
CA VAL A 178 -5.21 -9.09 -19.55
C VAL A 178 -4.31 -10.30 -19.34
N GLN A 179 -2.99 -10.11 -19.26
CA GLN A 179 -2.06 -11.21 -19.04
C GLN A 179 -2.36 -11.96 -17.73
N PHE A 180 -2.64 -11.23 -16.65
CA PHE A 180 -3.07 -11.83 -15.39
C PHE A 180 -4.31 -12.71 -15.58
N VAL A 181 -5.35 -12.22 -16.28
CA VAL A 181 -6.59 -12.99 -16.52
C VAL A 181 -6.32 -14.25 -17.34
N LEU A 182 -5.47 -14.16 -18.36
CA LEU A 182 -5.09 -15.31 -19.19
C LEU A 182 -4.36 -16.39 -18.36
N GLU A 183 -3.38 -15.98 -17.53
CA GLU A 183 -2.67 -16.89 -16.64
C GLU A 183 -3.57 -17.46 -15.54
N PHE A 184 -4.41 -16.62 -14.92
CA PHE A 184 -5.30 -16.98 -13.80
C PHE A 184 -6.42 -17.95 -14.21
N LEU A 185 -6.95 -17.80 -15.42
CA LEU A 185 -8.01 -18.68 -15.94
C LEU A 185 -7.48 -19.78 -16.87
N ASN A 186 -6.16 -19.81 -17.11
CA ASN A 186 -5.52 -20.71 -18.06
C ASN A 186 -6.16 -20.65 -19.47
N LEU A 187 -6.41 -19.42 -19.95
CA LEU A 187 -7.02 -19.18 -21.26
C LEU A 187 -5.96 -19.06 -22.35
N ARG A 188 -6.14 -19.79 -23.45
CA ARG A 188 -5.29 -19.71 -24.65
C ARG A 188 -5.82 -18.77 -25.73
N ASP A 189 -7.15 -18.58 -25.75
CA ASP A 189 -7.85 -17.78 -26.74
C ASP A 189 -8.57 -16.63 -26.03
N ALA A 190 -8.11 -15.41 -26.31
CA ALA A 190 -8.60 -14.19 -25.70
C ALA A 190 -9.69 -13.49 -26.55
N SER A 191 -10.01 -14.02 -27.73
CA SER A 191 -11.04 -13.47 -28.62
C SER A 191 -12.46 -13.71 -28.09
N ARG A 192 -12.64 -14.76 -27.28
CA ARG A 192 -13.95 -15.15 -26.74
C ARG A 192 -14.35 -14.25 -25.57
N PRO A 193 -15.66 -13.96 -25.43
CA PRO A 193 -16.19 -13.32 -24.24
C PRO A 193 -15.94 -14.18 -22.98
N LEU A 194 -15.69 -13.53 -21.85
CA LEU A 194 -15.56 -14.22 -20.57
C LEU A 194 -16.93 -14.70 -20.07
N THR A 195 -16.98 -15.93 -19.53
CA THR A 195 -18.19 -16.45 -18.89
C THR A 195 -18.49 -15.70 -17.59
N ASP A 196 -19.75 -15.69 -17.15
CA ASP A 196 -20.12 -15.10 -15.87
C ASP A 196 -19.39 -15.77 -14.68
N ARG A 197 -19.17 -17.08 -14.77
CA ARG A 197 -18.39 -17.83 -13.78
C ARG A 197 -16.98 -17.29 -13.66
N ASP A 198 -16.32 -17.07 -14.78
CA ASP A 198 -14.94 -16.57 -14.82
C ASP A 198 -14.85 -15.11 -14.41
N ARG A 199 -15.82 -14.29 -14.82
CA ARG A 199 -15.97 -12.91 -14.34
C ARG A 199 -16.05 -12.83 -12.83
N VAL A 200 -16.83 -13.71 -12.18
CA VAL A 200 -16.94 -13.76 -10.71
C VAL A 200 -15.62 -14.17 -10.06
N LYS A 201 -14.89 -15.14 -10.64
CA LYS A 201 -13.55 -15.52 -10.14
C LYS A 201 -12.56 -14.36 -10.22
N ILE A 202 -12.48 -13.69 -11.39
CA ILE A 202 -11.62 -12.51 -11.60
C ILE A 202 -11.99 -11.41 -10.59
N LYS A 203 -13.29 -11.14 -10.42
CA LYS A 203 -13.77 -10.15 -9.45
C LYS A 203 -13.30 -10.49 -8.03
N LYS A 204 -13.36 -11.75 -7.61
CA LYS A 204 -12.88 -12.18 -6.28
C LYS A 204 -11.37 -11.99 -6.15
N ALA A 205 -10.61 -12.39 -7.16
CA ALA A 205 -9.15 -12.31 -7.15
C ALA A 205 -8.62 -10.86 -7.15
N LEU A 206 -9.20 -9.98 -7.97
CA LEU A 206 -8.70 -8.61 -8.16
C LEU A 206 -9.32 -7.58 -7.20
N ARG A 207 -10.29 -7.94 -6.35
CA ARG A 207 -10.95 -6.97 -5.47
C ARG A 207 -9.99 -6.34 -4.46
N GLY A 208 -9.77 -5.04 -4.64
CA GLY A 208 -8.89 -4.22 -3.80
C GLY A 208 -7.45 -4.20 -4.26
N VAL A 209 -7.12 -4.88 -5.36
CA VAL A 209 -5.83 -4.76 -6.05
C VAL A 209 -5.76 -3.39 -6.71
N ARG A 210 -4.59 -2.77 -6.65
CA ARG A 210 -4.28 -1.51 -7.33
C ARG A 210 -3.72 -1.78 -8.71
N VAL A 211 -4.20 -1.04 -9.69
CA VAL A 211 -3.68 -1.05 -11.06
C VAL A 211 -3.26 0.35 -11.45
N GLU A 212 -2.30 0.44 -12.35
CA GLU A 212 -1.88 1.69 -12.98
C GLU A 212 -2.29 1.69 -14.45
N THR A 213 -2.76 2.83 -14.95
CA THR A 213 -3.17 2.96 -16.35
C THR A 213 -2.00 3.35 -17.24
N ASN A 214 -1.92 2.74 -18.43
CA ASN A 214 -0.84 2.95 -19.40
C ASN A 214 -1.29 3.57 -20.73
N HIS A 215 -2.55 4.00 -20.86
CA HIS A 215 -3.11 4.56 -22.10
C HIS A 215 -2.81 6.06 -22.30
N GLN A 216 -2.12 6.71 -21.36
CA GLN A 216 -1.67 8.10 -21.47
C GLN A 216 -0.16 8.15 -21.21
N GLU A 217 0.64 8.61 -22.18
CA GLU A 217 2.10 8.62 -22.10
C GLU A 217 2.63 9.50 -20.95
N ASP A 218 1.92 10.59 -20.63
CA ASP A 218 2.31 11.56 -19.59
C ASP A 218 1.62 11.37 -18.23
N GLN A 219 0.75 10.35 -18.07
CA GLN A 219 -0.10 10.23 -16.87
C GLN A 219 -0.32 8.78 -16.45
N ILE A 220 0.56 8.30 -15.56
CA ILE A 220 0.32 7.05 -14.82
C ILE A 220 -0.58 7.38 -13.62
N ARG A 221 -1.82 6.88 -13.65
CA ARG A 221 -2.78 7.01 -12.55
C ARG A 221 -3.03 5.67 -11.91
N ARG A 222 -3.09 5.61 -10.58
CA ARG A 222 -3.43 4.37 -9.88
C ARG A 222 -4.89 4.33 -9.45
N TYR A 223 -5.48 3.16 -9.61
CA TYR A 223 -6.87 2.89 -9.26
C TYR A 223 -6.94 1.63 -8.42
N LYS A 224 -7.78 1.65 -7.38
CA LYS A 224 -8.10 0.46 -6.61
C LYS A 224 -9.34 -0.20 -7.19
N ILE A 225 -9.21 -1.45 -7.63
CA ILE A 225 -10.33 -2.21 -8.21
C ILE A 225 -11.38 -2.47 -7.12
N THR A 226 -12.62 -2.05 -7.38
CA THR A 226 -13.78 -2.30 -6.52
C THR A 226 -14.68 -3.41 -7.10
N GLY A 227 -14.68 -3.58 -8.42
CA GLY A 227 -15.49 -4.58 -9.10
C GLY A 227 -15.09 -4.85 -10.56
N ILE A 228 -15.90 -5.66 -11.22
CA ILE A 228 -15.83 -6.00 -12.65
C ILE A 228 -17.24 -5.83 -13.21
N THR A 229 -17.38 -5.16 -14.35
CA THR A 229 -18.70 -4.88 -14.94
C THR A 229 -19.40 -6.15 -15.39
N SER A 230 -20.73 -6.20 -15.29
CA SER A 230 -21.54 -7.35 -15.69
C SER A 230 -21.73 -7.47 -17.21
N VAL A 231 -21.54 -6.37 -17.94
CA VAL A 231 -21.67 -6.31 -19.40
C VAL A 231 -20.30 -6.07 -20.06
N PRO A 232 -20.13 -6.52 -21.32
CA PRO A 232 -18.96 -6.20 -22.14
C PRO A 232 -18.75 -4.69 -22.30
N MET A 233 -17.49 -4.26 -22.45
CA MET A 233 -17.15 -2.84 -22.59
C MET A 233 -17.72 -2.19 -23.86
N SER A 234 -17.95 -2.98 -24.91
CA SER A 234 -18.65 -2.54 -26.13
C SER A 234 -20.10 -2.13 -25.90
N GLN A 235 -20.77 -2.73 -24.91
CA GLN A 235 -22.18 -2.49 -24.56
C GLN A 235 -22.33 -1.60 -23.31
N LEU A 236 -21.22 -1.33 -22.60
CA LEU A 236 -21.23 -0.54 -21.38
C LEU A 236 -21.33 0.96 -21.69
N ILE A 237 -22.55 1.49 -21.65
CA ILE A 237 -22.84 2.91 -21.85
C ILE A 237 -22.78 3.66 -20.52
N PHE A 238 -22.02 4.76 -20.47
CA PHE A 238 -21.88 5.59 -19.27
C PHE A 238 -21.94 7.09 -19.61
N PRO A 239 -22.36 7.95 -18.66
CA PRO A 239 -22.30 9.40 -18.85
C PRO A 239 -20.84 9.86 -18.82
N VAL A 240 -20.41 10.54 -19.89
CA VAL A 240 -19.02 11.01 -20.05
C VAL A 240 -18.83 12.43 -19.49
N ASP A 241 -19.88 13.22 -19.50
CA ASP A 241 -19.88 14.60 -19.03
C ASP A 241 -21.16 14.95 -18.26
N GLU A 242 -21.17 16.13 -17.63
CA GLU A 242 -22.33 16.67 -16.93
C GLU A 242 -23.46 17.10 -17.88
N ARG A 243 -23.17 17.19 -19.19
CA ARG A 243 -24.16 17.52 -20.23
C ARG A 243 -25.00 16.31 -20.64
N GLY A 244 -24.68 15.13 -20.11
CA GLY A 244 -25.42 13.91 -20.36
C GLY A 244 -25.01 13.18 -21.63
N THR A 245 -23.85 13.49 -22.23
CA THR A 245 -23.33 12.76 -23.37
C THR A 245 -23.07 11.30 -22.96
N ARG A 246 -23.69 10.36 -23.68
CA ARG A 246 -23.57 8.92 -23.42
C ARG A 246 -22.82 8.27 -24.57
N MET A 247 -21.82 7.46 -24.24
CA MET A 247 -21.14 6.62 -25.22
C MET A 247 -20.65 5.34 -24.53
N SER A 248 -20.30 4.34 -25.33
CA SER A 248 -19.65 3.13 -24.80
C SER A 248 -18.21 3.42 -24.38
N VAL A 249 -17.64 2.54 -23.56
CA VAL A 249 -16.21 2.62 -23.20
C VAL A 249 -15.31 2.55 -24.43
N VAL A 250 -15.67 1.71 -25.41
CA VAL A 250 -14.93 1.59 -26.67
C VAL A 250 -14.93 2.91 -27.45
N GLN A 251 -16.10 3.54 -27.60
CA GLN A 251 -16.22 4.83 -28.26
C GLN A 251 -15.45 5.92 -27.53
N TYR A 252 -15.53 5.96 -26.20
CA TYR A 252 -14.79 6.93 -25.39
C TYR A 252 -13.28 6.82 -25.58
N PHE A 253 -12.72 5.61 -25.48
CA PHE A 253 -11.27 5.39 -25.64
C PHE A 253 -10.79 5.74 -27.05
N MET A 254 -11.57 5.38 -28.07
CA MET A 254 -11.26 5.72 -29.46
C MET A 254 -11.30 7.24 -29.69
N GLN A 255 -12.34 7.94 -29.21
CA GLN A 255 -12.49 9.37 -29.46
C GLN A 255 -11.52 10.22 -28.64
N ARG A 256 -11.41 9.94 -27.33
CA ARG A 256 -10.67 10.75 -26.35
C ARG A 256 -9.17 10.48 -26.36
N TYR A 257 -8.77 9.22 -26.49
CA TYR A 257 -7.38 8.78 -26.37
C TYR A 257 -6.78 8.25 -27.68
N LYS A 258 -7.58 8.17 -28.76
CA LYS A 258 -7.17 7.53 -30.02
C LYS A 258 -6.66 6.09 -29.81
N TYR A 259 -7.22 5.41 -28.80
CA TYR A 259 -6.81 4.07 -28.40
C TYR A 259 -7.81 3.05 -28.94
N ASN A 260 -7.35 2.13 -29.79
CA ASN A 260 -8.19 1.07 -30.36
C ASN A 260 -8.15 -0.19 -29.48
N LEU A 261 -9.21 -0.38 -28.69
CA LEU A 261 -9.35 -1.51 -27.76
C LEU A 261 -9.48 -2.83 -28.52
N GLN A 262 -8.68 -3.84 -28.15
CA GLN A 262 -8.71 -5.16 -28.79
C GLN A 262 -9.73 -6.09 -28.14
N TYR A 263 -9.88 -6.02 -26.80
CA TYR A 263 -10.71 -6.94 -26.02
C TYR A 263 -12.13 -6.39 -25.79
N THR A 264 -12.78 -5.92 -26.86
CA THR A 264 -14.07 -5.20 -26.77
C THR A 264 -15.25 -6.04 -26.24
N SER A 265 -15.14 -7.36 -26.30
CA SER A 265 -16.11 -8.33 -25.75
C SER A 265 -15.90 -8.60 -24.25
N TRP A 266 -14.81 -8.13 -23.66
CA TRP A 266 -14.49 -8.32 -22.25
C TRP A 266 -15.11 -7.23 -21.37
N PRO A 267 -15.35 -7.51 -20.08
CA PRO A 267 -15.83 -6.50 -19.14
C PRO A 267 -14.72 -5.50 -18.76
N CYS A 268 -15.11 -4.36 -18.20
CA CYS A 268 -14.19 -3.40 -17.61
C CYS A 268 -13.90 -3.73 -16.14
N LEU A 269 -12.73 -3.29 -15.67
CA LEU A 269 -12.50 -3.08 -14.25
C LEU A 269 -13.31 -1.89 -13.78
N GLN A 270 -13.87 -1.97 -12.58
CA GLN A 270 -14.55 -0.86 -11.92
C GLN A 270 -13.70 -0.34 -10.76
N SER A 271 -13.61 0.98 -10.66
CA SER A 271 -13.03 1.73 -9.55
C SER A 271 -13.97 2.88 -9.17
N GLY A 272 -13.59 3.71 -8.19
CA GLY A 272 -14.42 4.80 -7.68
C GLY A 272 -15.57 4.33 -6.78
N SER A 273 -16.55 5.21 -6.57
CA SER A 273 -17.77 4.93 -5.80
C SER A 273 -18.91 4.54 -6.73
N ASP A 274 -19.98 3.94 -6.18
CA ASP A 274 -21.17 3.59 -6.97
C ASP A 274 -21.84 4.83 -7.59
N ALA A 275 -21.73 5.99 -6.93
CA ALA A 275 -22.24 7.27 -7.44
C ALA A 275 -21.36 7.87 -8.57
N ARG A 276 -20.06 7.56 -8.58
CA ARG A 276 -19.10 8.05 -9.59
C ARG A 276 -18.15 6.91 -9.98
N PRO A 277 -18.64 5.92 -10.75
CA PRO A 277 -17.84 4.77 -11.14
C PRO A 277 -16.82 5.18 -12.20
N VAL A 278 -15.65 4.56 -12.14
CA VAL A 278 -14.61 4.66 -13.17
C VAL A 278 -14.46 3.29 -13.82
N TYR A 279 -14.62 3.25 -15.15
CA TYR A 279 -14.51 2.02 -15.94
C TYR A 279 -13.18 2.00 -16.68
N LEU A 280 -12.40 0.94 -16.47
CA LEU A 280 -11.06 0.80 -17.02
C LEU A 280 -10.98 -0.49 -17.86
N PRO A 281 -10.67 -0.39 -19.16
CA PRO A 281 -10.32 -1.55 -19.97
C PRO A 281 -9.13 -2.29 -19.37
N MET A 282 -9.21 -3.63 -19.31
CA MET A 282 -8.16 -4.46 -18.72
C MET A 282 -6.82 -4.34 -19.48
N GLU A 283 -6.86 -4.13 -20.80
CA GLU A 283 -5.65 -3.97 -21.63
C GLU A 283 -4.92 -2.65 -21.37
N ALA A 284 -5.64 -1.65 -20.86
CA ALA A 284 -5.12 -0.34 -20.50
C ALA A 284 -4.65 -0.27 -19.03
N CYS A 285 -4.53 -1.41 -18.35
CA CYS A 285 -4.21 -1.51 -16.92
C CYS A 285 -3.09 -2.51 -16.65
N LYS A 286 -2.14 -2.12 -15.78
CA LYS A 286 -1.06 -2.96 -15.26
C LYS A 286 -1.20 -3.10 -13.74
N ILE A 287 -0.98 -4.30 -13.21
CA ILE A 287 -1.02 -4.53 -11.76
C ILE A 287 0.19 -3.86 -11.11
N VAL A 288 -0.05 -3.06 -10.06
CA VAL A 288 1.02 -2.42 -9.30
C VAL A 288 1.79 -3.48 -8.51
N GLU A 289 3.12 -3.40 -8.54
CA GLU A 289 4.01 -4.33 -7.84
C GLU A 289 3.86 -4.28 -6.30
N GLY A 290 4.31 -5.33 -5.62
CA GLY A 290 4.41 -5.37 -4.15
C GLY A 290 3.06 -5.55 -3.47
N GLN A 291 2.04 -6.01 -4.20
CA GLN A 291 0.73 -6.32 -3.66
C GLN A 291 0.65 -7.79 -3.30
N ARG A 292 0.58 -8.07 -1.99
CA ARG A 292 0.45 -9.45 -1.49
C ARG A 292 -0.89 -10.06 -1.93
N TYR A 293 -0.84 -11.29 -2.41
CA TYR A 293 -2.03 -12.11 -2.61
C TYR A 293 -2.44 -12.75 -1.28
N SER A 294 -3.70 -12.57 -0.89
CA SER A 294 -4.28 -13.28 0.24
C SER A 294 -5.70 -13.70 -0.14
N LEU A 295 -5.99 -15.00 -0.08
CA LEU A 295 -7.36 -15.49 -0.20
C LEU A 295 -8.19 -14.84 0.91
N ARG A 296 -9.07 -13.92 0.52
CA ARG A 296 -10.11 -13.43 1.43
C ARG A 296 -11.20 -14.50 1.43
N ASN A 297 -11.31 -15.19 2.56
CA ASN A 297 -12.47 -16.03 2.88
C ASN A 297 -13.72 -15.15 2.94
#